data_AF-A0A554VC64-F1
#
_entry.id   AF-A0A554VC64-F1
#
_cell.length_a   1.000
_cell.length_b   1.000
_cell.length_c   1.000
_cell.angle_alpha   90.00
_cell.angle_beta   90.00
_cell.angle_gamma   90.00
#
_symmetry.space_group_name_H-M   'P 1'
#
loop_
_entity.id
_entity.type
_entity.pdbx_description
1 polymer ?
#
loop_
_entity_poly.entity_id
_entity_poly.type
_entity_poly.pdbx_seq_one_letter_code
_entity_poly.pdbx_strand_id
1 'polypeptide(L)'
;MKKIPMIALLCAIVFSMQNVSAQQSQEVLPLDPNEVVEVQDNYQPLKVDKLSEIIKAAVEKDFPGASIAEAYTDKIGNYKLVLAMGNDSKTVYTNARGEWFDPEK
;
A
#
# COMPACT_ATOMS: atom_id res chain seq x y z
N MET A 1 29.80 -60.06 22.68
CA MET A 1 30.64 -59.94 21.47
C MET A 1 29.73 -59.44 20.35
N LYS A 2 29.91 -58.30 19.68
CA LYS A 2 31.15 -57.77 19.11
C LYS A 2 30.92 -56.27 18.75
N LYS A 3 31.59 -55.37 19.49
CA LYS A 3 32.20 -54.07 19.12
C LYS A 3 31.41 -53.00 18.33
N ILE A 4 31.11 -51.90 19.04
CA ILE A 4 31.01 -50.49 18.58
C ILE A 4 32.43 -49.89 18.76
N PRO A 5 33.06 -49.20 17.79
CA PRO A 5 33.00 -47.71 17.67
C PRO A 5 33.09 -47.23 16.18
N MET A 6 32.79 -46.01 15.78
CA MET A 6 33.51 -44.77 16.09
C MET A 6 32.83 -43.59 15.40
N ILE A 7 32.90 -42.45 16.08
CA ILE A 7 32.44 -41.12 15.75
C ILE A 7 33.10 -40.55 14.48
N ALA A 8 32.31 -39.90 13.64
CA ALA A 8 32.78 -38.80 12.80
C ALA A 8 31.76 -37.65 12.87
N LEU A 9 32.20 -36.62 13.58
CA LEU A 9 31.67 -35.28 13.68
C LEU A 9 31.43 -34.67 12.28
N LEU A 10 30.19 -34.29 11.98
CA LEU A 10 29.94 -33.12 11.13
C LEU A 10 28.62 -32.47 11.56
N CYS A 11 28.74 -31.36 12.27
CA CYS A 11 27.65 -30.45 12.57
C CYS A 11 27.15 -29.82 11.26
N ALA A 12 26.09 -30.38 10.67
CA ALA A 12 25.25 -29.64 9.73
C ALA A 12 24.03 -29.15 10.50
N ILE A 13 24.24 -28.07 11.27
CA ILE A 13 23.16 -27.18 11.71
C ILE A 13 22.58 -26.53 10.45
N VAL A 14 21.62 -27.21 9.83
CA VAL A 14 20.68 -26.57 8.91
C VAL A 14 19.74 -25.75 9.79
N PHE A 15 20.13 -24.49 9.95
CA PHE A 15 19.33 -23.42 10.50
C PHE A 15 18.18 -23.18 9.53
N SER A 16 17.09 -23.95 9.69
CA SER A 16 15.84 -23.70 8.99
C SER A 16 15.33 -22.33 9.43
N MET A 17 15.59 -21.34 8.58
CA MET A 17 15.16 -19.96 8.77
C MET A 17 13.65 -19.95 8.99
N GLN A 18 13.26 -19.67 10.23
CA GLN A 18 11.91 -19.30 10.56
C GLN A 18 11.70 -17.92 9.97
N ASN A 19 10.80 -17.81 8.99
CA ASN A 19 10.26 -16.52 8.57
C ASN A 19 9.34 -16.05 9.71
N VAL A 20 9.93 -15.45 10.75
CA VAL A 20 9.18 -14.59 11.66
C VAL A 20 8.90 -13.32 10.87
N SER A 21 7.71 -13.26 10.26
CA SER A 21 7.10 -11.99 9.91
C SER A 21 6.94 -11.23 11.22
N ALA A 22 7.83 -10.27 11.45
CA ALA A 22 7.63 -9.24 12.46
C ALA A 22 6.31 -8.54 12.11
N GLN A 23 5.23 -8.97 12.76
CA GLN A 23 4.00 -8.19 12.80
C GLN A 23 4.34 -6.99 13.66
N GLN A 24 4.83 -5.94 12.99
CA GLN A 24 4.92 -4.62 13.55
C GLN A 24 3.48 -4.25 13.93
N SER A 25 3.21 -4.32 15.22
CA SER A 25 2.01 -3.79 15.85
C SER A 25 2.02 -2.29 15.60
N GLN A 26 1.54 -1.89 14.42
CA GLN A 26 1.18 -0.52 14.17
C GLN A 26 -0.14 -0.34 14.91
N GLU A 27 -0.05 0.38 16.02
CA GLU A 27 -1.19 0.87 16.77
C GLU A 27 -2.04 1.69 15.79
N VAL A 28 -3.01 1.00 15.19
CA VAL A 28 -4.03 1.60 14.36
C VAL A 28 -4.84 2.50 15.29
N LEU A 29 -4.54 3.80 15.21
CA LEU A 29 -5.52 4.82 15.56
C LEU A 29 -6.86 4.40 14.94
N PRO A 30 -7.97 4.47 15.68
CA PRO A 30 -9.27 4.12 15.14
C PRO A 30 -9.60 5.12 14.02
N LEU A 31 -9.28 4.74 12.79
CA LEU A 31 -9.78 5.36 11.60
C LEU A 31 -11.27 5.01 11.57
N ASP A 32 -12.13 6.01 11.61
CA ASP A 32 -13.57 5.87 11.50
C ASP A 32 -13.92 4.86 10.38
N PRO A 33 -14.61 3.74 10.67
CA PRO A 33 -14.87 2.68 9.69
C PRO A 33 -15.95 3.05 8.65
N ASN A 34 -16.30 4.32 8.48
CA ASN A 34 -17.42 4.77 7.66
C ASN A 34 -17.07 5.28 6.26
N GLU A 35 -15.85 5.12 5.77
CA GLU A 35 -15.55 5.48 4.37
C GLU A 35 -14.49 4.59 3.71
N VAL A 36 -14.55 3.29 3.99
CA VAL A 36 -13.86 2.30 3.16
C VAL A 36 -14.75 2.01 1.96
N VAL A 37 -14.79 2.96 1.01
CA VAL A 37 -15.53 2.83 -0.25
C VAL A 37 -15.12 1.52 -0.93
N GLU A 38 -16.12 0.70 -1.25
CA GLU A 38 -16.04 -0.65 -1.85
C GLU A 38 -15.41 -0.70 -3.27
N VAL A 39 -14.52 0.23 -3.63
CA VAL A 39 -13.76 0.20 -4.90
C VAL A 39 -12.48 -0.64 -4.77
N GLN A 40 -12.47 -1.62 -3.86
CA GLN A 40 -11.24 -2.29 -3.43
C GLN A 40 -10.79 -3.42 -4.35
N ASP A 41 -11.66 -4.01 -5.18
CA ASP A 41 -11.26 -5.14 -6.03
C ASP A 41 -10.44 -4.76 -7.27
N ASN A 42 -10.52 -3.51 -7.75
CA ASN A 42 -9.95 -3.13 -9.05
C ASN A 42 -8.74 -2.19 -9.00
N TYR A 43 -8.41 -1.64 -7.84
CA TYR A 43 -7.33 -0.66 -7.68
C TYR A 43 -6.15 -1.25 -6.93
N GLN A 44 -4.97 -1.21 -7.55
CA GLN A 44 -3.73 -1.68 -6.94
C GLN A 44 -2.89 -0.51 -6.40
N PRO A 45 -2.19 -0.69 -5.26
CA PRO A 45 -1.32 0.35 -4.71
C PRO A 45 -0.27 0.82 -5.71
N LEU A 46 -0.11 2.14 -5.80
CA LEU A 46 0.87 2.82 -6.63
C LEU A 46 1.70 3.76 -5.75
N LYS A 47 3.02 3.77 -5.92
CA LYS A 47 3.85 4.76 -5.24
C LYS A 47 3.50 6.17 -5.74
N VAL A 48 3.34 7.13 -4.83
CA VAL A 48 3.04 8.54 -5.18
C VAL A 48 4.06 9.12 -6.18
N ASP A 49 5.34 8.71 -6.09
CA ASP A 49 6.40 9.12 -7.02
C ASP A 49 6.19 8.63 -8.46
N LYS A 50 5.32 7.64 -8.68
CA LYS A 50 4.95 7.11 -10.00
C LYS A 50 3.80 7.88 -10.64
N LEU A 51 3.13 8.77 -9.92
CA LEU A 51 2.11 9.64 -10.51
C LEU A 51 2.74 10.60 -11.49
N SER A 52 2.08 10.80 -12.63
CA SER A 52 2.51 11.79 -13.62
C SER A 52 2.39 13.20 -13.07
N GLU A 53 3.17 14.14 -13.63
CA GLU A 53 3.09 15.55 -13.27
C GLU A 53 1.69 16.14 -13.52
N ILE A 54 0.95 15.61 -14.50
CA ILE A 54 -0.43 16.01 -14.79
C ILE A 54 -1.32 15.75 -13.58
N ILE A 55 -1.21 14.58 -12.94
CA ILE A 55 -2.02 14.25 -11.76
C ILE A 55 -1.61 15.11 -10.57
N LYS A 56 -0.31 15.29 -10.34
CA LYS A 56 0.20 16.13 -9.24
C LYS A 56 -0.28 17.58 -9.39
N ALA A 57 -0.17 18.14 -10.59
CA ALA A 57 -0.64 19.49 -10.90
C ALA A 57 -2.16 19.62 -10.75
N ALA A 58 -2.94 18.59 -11.13
CA ALA A 58 -4.37 18.59 -10.91
C ALA A 58 -4.71 18.65 -9.41
N VAL A 59 -4.03 17.84 -8.58
CA VAL A 59 -4.21 17.88 -7.11
C VAL A 59 -3.88 19.25 -6.54
N GLU A 60 -2.73 19.83 -6.90
CA GLU A 60 -2.32 21.15 -6.42
C GLU A 60 -3.30 22.27 -6.82
N LYS A 61 -3.86 22.17 -8.03
CA LYS A 61 -4.79 23.16 -8.56
C LYS A 61 -6.17 23.07 -7.92
N ASP A 62 -6.74 21.87 -7.85
CA ASP A 62 -8.15 21.67 -7.49
C ASP A 62 -8.33 21.36 -5.99
N PHE A 63 -7.26 20.93 -5.31
CA PHE A 63 -7.21 20.66 -3.87
C PHE A 63 -6.01 21.39 -3.22
N PRO A 64 -5.99 22.74 -3.23
CA PRO A 64 -4.85 23.50 -2.73
C PRO A 64 -4.58 23.22 -1.26
N GLY A 65 -3.31 22.92 -0.94
CA GLY A 65 -2.87 22.56 0.42
C GLY A 65 -3.06 21.08 0.78
N ALA A 66 -3.65 20.28 -0.11
CA ALA A 66 -3.71 18.84 0.07
C ALA A 66 -2.37 18.18 -0.29
N SER A 67 -2.03 17.10 0.42
CA SER A 67 -0.91 16.21 0.09
C SER A 67 -1.44 14.83 -0.28
N ILE A 68 -0.83 14.17 -1.26
CA ILE A 68 -1.23 12.81 -1.65
C ILE A 68 -0.64 11.83 -0.62
N ALA A 69 -1.49 11.28 0.25
CA ALA A 69 -1.11 10.31 1.27
C ALA A 69 -0.95 8.91 0.68
N GLU A 70 -1.90 8.51 -0.17
CA GLU A 70 -1.89 7.21 -0.84
C GLU A 70 -2.34 7.35 -2.29
N ALA A 71 -1.80 6.50 -3.16
CA ALA A 71 -2.17 6.44 -4.56
C ALA A 71 -2.41 4.99 -4.98
N TYR A 72 -3.39 4.80 -5.83
CA TYR A 72 -3.77 3.52 -6.39
C TYR A 72 -4.10 3.69 -7.86
N THR A 73 -3.93 2.64 -8.67
CA THR A 73 -4.30 2.66 -10.09
C THR A 73 -5.05 1.40 -10.48
N ASP A 74 -5.98 1.53 -11.42
CA ASP A 74 -6.71 0.41 -11.99
C ASP A 74 -6.05 -0.12 -13.28
N LYS A 75 -6.67 -1.11 -13.93
CA LYS A 75 -6.17 -1.71 -15.17
C LYS A 75 -6.34 -0.83 -16.41
N ILE A 76 -7.13 0.24 -16.33
CA ILE A 76 -7.48 1.11 -17.47
C ILE A 76 -6.83 2.50 -17.37
N GLY A 77 -6.06 2.76 -16.32
CA GLY A 77 -5.29 3.98 -16.15
C GLY A 77 -6.03 5.10 -15.40
N ASN A 78 -7.04 4.75 -14.61
CA ASN A 78 -7.58 5.65 -13.60
C ASN A 78 -6.79 5.52 -12.31
N TYR A 79 -6.93 6.54 -11.47
CA TYR A 79 -6.28 6.67 -10.19
C TYR A 79 -7.30 6.92 -9.10
N LYS A 80 -7.14 6.21 -7.99
CA LYS A 80 -7.76 6.54 -6.70
C LYS A 80 -6.68 7.17 -5.83
N LEU A 81 -6.92 8.37 -5.34
CA LEU A 81 -5.99 9.11 -4.51
C LEU A 81 -6.62 9.38 -3.16
N VAL A 82 -5.86 9.16 -2.09
CA VAL A 82 -6.21 9.61 -0.74
C VAL A 82 -5.43 10.88 -0.48
N LEU A 83 -6.15 11.99 -0.36
CA LEU A 83 -5.59 13.32 -0.10
C LEU A 83 -5.67 13.63 1.38
N ALA A 84 -4.55 13.97 2.01
CA ALA A 84 -4.49 14.49 3.37
C ALA A 84 -4.61 16.02 3.36
N MET A 85 -5.50 16.57 4.18
CA MET A 85 -5.75 18.00 4.37
C MET A 85 -5.77 18.29 5.87
N GLY A 86 -4.59 18.50 6.45
CA GLY A 86 -4.45 18.68 7.91
C GLY A 86 -4.75 17.39 8.66
N ASN A 87 -5.82 17.39 9.47
CA ASN A 87 -6.26 16.21 10.22
C ASN A 87 -7.29 15.36 9.47
N ASP A 88 -7.77 15.83 8.33
CA ASP A 88 -8.79 15.14 7.53
C ASP A 88 -8.16 14.48 6.31
N SER A 89 -8.81 13.42 5.82
CA SER A 89 -8.48 12.77 4.55
C SER A 89 -9.69 12.73 3.61
N LYS A 90 -9.44 12.82 2.31
CA LYS A 90 -10.46 12.71 1.27
C LYS A 90 -10.02 11.74 0.19
N THR A 91 -10.91 10.84 -0.21
CA THR A 91 -10.69 9.98 -1.38
C THR A 91 -11.23 10.66 -2.63
N VAL A 92 -10.43 10.72 -3.69
CA VAL A 92 -10.81 11.27 -5.00
C VAL A 92 -10.39 10.33 -6.13
N TYR A 93 -11.10 10.42 -7.26
CA TYR A 93 -10.85 9.58 -8.43
C TYR A 93 -10.59 10.45 -9.66
N THR A 94 -9.61 10.06 -10.46
CA THR A 94 -9.20 10.81 -11.66
C THR A 94 -8.67 9.89 -12.74
N ASN A 95 -8.82 10.29 -14.00
CA ASN A 95 -8.17 9.60 -15.10
C ASN A 95 -6.72 10.10 -15.30
N ALA A 96 -5.97 9.49 -16.22
CA ALA A 96 -4.59 9.90 -16.53
C ALA A 96 -4.42 11.35 -17.02
N ARG A 97 -5.50 12.05 -17.35
CA ARG A 97 -5.52 13.45 -17.80
C ARG A 97 -5.77 14.43 -16.64
N GLY A 98 -5.96 13.94 -15.42
CA GLY A 98 -6.31 14.77 -14.27
C GLY A 98 -7.78 15.20 -14.25
N GLU A 99 -8.65 14.54 -15.03
CA GLU A 99 -10.08 14.82 -15.02
C GLU A 99 -10.75 14.01 -13.90
N TRP A 100 -11.36 14.70 -12.94
CA TRP A 100 -12.02 14.10 -11.79
C TRP A 100 -13.34 13.44 -12.17
N PHE A 101 -13.63 12.29 -11.56
CA PHE A 101 -14.91 11.61 -11.72
C PHE A 101 -15.38 11.01 -10.40
N ASP A 102 -16.67 10.69 -10.36
CA ASP A 102 -17.29 9.97 -9.25
C ASP A 102 -17.55 8.53 -9.74
N PRO A 103 -16.94 7.49 -9.14
CA PRO A 103 -17.11 6.12 -9.60
C PRO A 103 -18.54 5.58 -9.38
N GLU A 104 -19.37 6.27 -8.60
CA GLU A 104 -20.74 5.85 -8.29
C GLU A 104 -21.81 6.49 -9.20
N LYS A 105 -21.43 7.45 -10.05
CA LYS A 105 -22.34 8.17 -10.95
C LYS A 105 -22.18 7.75 -12.41
#